data_AF-A0A955TSF8-F1
#
_entry.id   AF-A0A955TSF8-F1
#
_cell.length_a   1.000
_cell.length_b   1.000
_cell.length_c   1.000
_cell.angle_alpha   90.00
_cell.angle_beta   90.00
_cell.angle_gamma   90.00
#
_symmetry.space_group_name_H-M   'P 1'
#
loop_
_entity.id
_entity.type
_entity.pdbx_description
1 polymer ?
#
loop_
_entity_poly.entity_id
_entity_poly.type
_entity_poly.pdbx_seq_one_letter_code
_entity_poly.pdbx_strand_id
1 'polypeptide(L)'
;MRDRIGWGLALALGMMGSWLIGHGLWIPAKAIVAQWLLEEAWADTLQSQRLAKPWPWADTWPVGRLRLPHHGIDQIILADASGRSLAFGPGQVGNHRFPDGKRTLILSGHRDTHFSFV
;
A
#
# COMPACT_ATOMS: atom_id res chain seq x y z
N MET A 1 -45.79 8.95 23.63
CA MET A 1 -44.42 8.96 24.22
C MET A 1 -43.56 7.79 23.74
N ARG A 2 -44.08 6.57 23.69
CA ARG A 2 -43.36 5.36 23.23
C ARG A 2 -42.76 5.47 21.81
N ASP A 3 -43.47 6.12 20.89
CA ASP A 3 -43.03 6.20 19.48
C ASP A 3 -41.87 7.18 19.27
N ARG A 4 -41.78 8.25 20.07
CA ARG A 4 -40.66 9.20 20.01
C ARG A 4 -39.34 8.57 20.51
N ILE A 5 -39.45 7.67 21.49
CA ILE A 5 -38.30 6.91 22.01
C ILE A 5 -37.83 5.88 20.97
N GLY A 6 -38.76 5.21 20.27
CA GLY A 6 -38.43 4.27 19.20
C GLY A 6 -37.67 4.90 18.04
N TRP A 7 -38.12 6.06 17.55
CA TRP A 7 -37.41 6.80 16.50
C TRP A 7 -36.04 7.31 16.95
N GLY A 8 -35.94 7.79 18.19
CA GLY A 8 -34.65 8.20 18.77
C GLY A 8 -33.64 7.06 18.83
N LEU A 9 -34.08 5.86 19.23
CA LEU A 9 -33.23 4.67 19.27
C LEU A 9 -32.82 4.20 17.87
N ALA A 10 -33.76 4.21 16.91
CA ALA A 10 -33.46 3.84 15.52
C ALA A 10 -32.42 4.78 14.89
N LEU A 11 -32.53 6.08 15.13
CA LEU A 11 -31.54 7.06 14.68
C LEU A 11 -30.18 6.84 15.34
N ALA A 12 -30.15 6.62 16.66
CA ALA A 12 -28.90 6.36 17.38
C ALA A 12 -28.18 5.10 16.87
N LEU A 13 -28.92 4.01 16.65
CA LEU A 13 -28.38 2.77 16.07
C LEU A 13 -27.91 2.98 14.62
N GLY A 14 -28.65 3.73 13.82
CA GLY A 14 -28.27 4.07 12.45
C GLY A 14 -26.97 4.89 12.38
N MET A 15 -26.81 5.89 13.26
CA MET A 15 -25.60 6.69 13.35
C MET A 15 -24.40 5.85 13.81
N MET A 16 -24.57 5.02 14.84
CA MET A 16 -23.52 4.12 15.33
C MET A 16 -23.11 3.09 14.26
N GLY A 17 -24.08 2.48 13.57
CA GLY A 17 -23.81 1.55 12.48
C GLY A 17 -23.03 2.20 11.34
N SER A 18 -23.43 3.42 10.94
CA SER A 18 -22.74 4.19 9.90
C SER A 18 -21.31 4.55 10.32
N TRP A 19 -21.11 4.90 11.59
CA TRP A 19 -19.79 5.18 12.16
C TRP A 19 -18.86 3.96 12.08
N LEU A 20 -19.35 2.79 12.47
CA LEU A 20 -18.58 1.54 12.43
C LEU A 20 -18.22 1.13 11.00
N ILE A 21 -19.15 1.30 10.05
CA ILE A 21 -18.89 1.06 8.61
C ILE A 21 -17.80 2.00 8.11
N GLY A 22 -17.91 3.30 8.40
CA GLY A 22 -16.90 4.29 8.03
C GLY A 22 -15.51 3.94 8.58
N HIS A 23 -15.47 3.49 9.83
CA HIS A 23 -14.23 3.05 10.47
C HIS A 23 -13.62 1.81 9.77
N GLY A 24 -14.45 0.83 9.39
CA GLY A 24 -14.00 -0.36 8.66
C GLY A 24 -13.49 -0.05 7.25
N LEU A 25 -14.08 0.94 6.57
CA LEU A 25 -13.70 1.34 5.22
C LEU A 25 -12.43 2.20 5.16
N TRP A 26 -12.01 2.78 6.28
CA TRP A 26 -10.85 3.67 6.32
C TRP A 26 -9.56 3.02 5.82
N ILE A 27 -9.27 1.80 6.27
CA ILE A 27 -8.04 1.07 5.90
C ILE A 27 -8.00 0.70 4.40
N PRO A 28 -9.02 0.05 3.81
CA PRO A 28 -8.99 -0.27 2.39
C PRO A 28 -9.01 0.98 1.51
N ALA A 29 -9.74 2.03 1.90
CA ALA A 29 -9.73 3.30 1.17
C ALA A 29 -8.33 3.91 1.12
N LYS A 30 -7.62 3.95 2.26
CA LYS A 30 -6.24 4.42 2.33
C LYS A 30 -5.30 3.57 1.46
N ALA A 31 -5.49 2.25 1.44
CA ALA A 31 -4.67 1.36 0.62
C ALA A 31 -4.83 1.65 -0.89
N ILE A 32 -6.07 1.87 -1.37
CA ILE A 32 -6.34 2.22 -2.76
C ILE A 32 -5.65 3.55 -3.13
N VAL A 33 -5.83 4.58 -2.30
CA VAL A 33 -5.20 5.90 -2.54
C VAL A 33 -3.67 5.77 -2.57
N ALA A 34 -3.09 4.97 -1.66
CA ALA A 34 -1.65 4.75 -1.64
C ALA A 34 -1.13 4.07 -2.92
N GLN A 35 -1.87 3.09 -3.48
CA GLN A 35 -1.47 2.46 -4.75
C GLN A 35 -1.48 3.46 -5.91
N TRP A 36 -2.49 4.33 -5.99
CA TRP A 36 -2.57 5.37 -7.02
C TRP A 36 -1.38 6.34 -6.93
N LEU A 37 -1.08 6.81 -5.72
CA LEU A 37 0.05 7.70 -5.46
C LEU A 37 1.42 7.04 -5.75
N LEU A 38 1.53 5.72 -5.53
CA LEU A 38 2.73 4.97 -5.89
C LEU A 38 2.92 4.87 -7.41
N GLU A 39 1.86 4.65 -8.16
CA GLU A 39 1.92 4.65 -9.63
C GLU A 39 2.28 6.04 -10.18
N GLU A 40 1.73 7.10 -9.60
CA GLU A 40 2.08 8.49 -9.95
C GLU A 40 3.56 8.78 -9.65
N ALA A 41 4.04 8.46 -8.44
CA ALA A 41 5.45 8.64 -8.10
C ALA A 41 6.39 7.79 -8.96
N TRP A 42 5.95 6.61 -9.40
CA TRP A 42 6.72 5.79 -10.32
C TRP A 42 6.83 6.47 -11.70
N ALA A 43 5.72 6.98 -12.24
CA ALA A 43 5.71 7.73 -13.49
C ALA A 43 6.60 8.98 -13.43
N ASP A 44 6.50 9.75 -12.34
CA ASP A 44 7.34 10.93 -12.09
C ASP A 44 8.83 10.57 -11.99
N THR A 45 9.15 9.44 -11.34
CA THR A 45 10.53 8.96 -11.23
C THR A 45 11.10 8.62 -12.61
N LEU A 46 10.29 7.99 -13.48
CA LEU A 46 10.70 7.68 -14.84
C LEU A 46 10.87 8.94 -15.70
N GLN A 47 9.99 9.93 -15.57
CA GLN A 47 10.05 11.15 -16.38
C GLN A 47 11.18 12.08 -15.93
N SER A 48 11.30 12.32 -14.63
CA SER A 48 12.27 13.27 -14.07
C SER A 48 13.66 12.69 -13.86
N GLN A 49 13.80 11.36 -13.90
CA GLN A 49 15.01 10.62 -13.52
C GLN A 49 15.46 10.93 -12.08
N ARG A 50 14.54 11.36 -11.21
CA ARG A 50 14.76 11.63 -9.79
C ARG A 50 13.79 10.81 -8.96
N LEU A 51 14.26 10.30 -7.83
CA LEU A 51 13.43 9.52 -6.91
C LEU A 51 12.29 10.40 -6.38
N ALA A 52 11.05 10.07 -6.74
CA ALA A 52 9.86 10.78 -6.29
C ALA A 52 9.18 10.01 -5.16
N LYS A 53 8.73 10.73 -4.13
CA LYS A 53 7.94 10.13 -3.04
C LYS A 53 6.46 10.13 -3.43
N PRO A 54 5.70 9.07 -3.07
CA PRO A 54 4.26 9.00 -3.35
C PRO A 54 3.44 10.02 -2.54
N TRP A 55 3.94 10.47 -1.40
CA TRP A 55 3.39 11.60 -0.65
C TRP A 55 4.53 12.28 0.14
N PRO A 56 4.38 13.55 0.58
CA PRO A 56 5.50 14.35 1.08
C PRO A 56 6.26 13.73 2.26
N TRP A 57 5.55 13.05 3.16
CA TRP A 57 6.12 12.40 4.34
C TRP A 57 6.29 10.88 4.18
N ALA A 58 6.31 10.35 2.96
CA ALA A 58 6.61 8.95 2.74
C ALA A 58 8.04 8.63 3.18
N ASP A 59 8.21 7.56 3.96
CA ASP A 59 9.52 7.04 4.35
C ASP A 59 10.19 6.21 3.25
N THR A 60 9.48 5.99 2.14
CA THR A 60 9.89 5.14 1.03
C THR A 60 9.51 5.77 -0.31
N TRP A 61 9.99 5.19 -1.40
CA TRP A 61 9.72 5.60 -2.78
C TRP A 61 9.80 4.38 -3.70
N PRO A 62 9.15 4.44 -4.88
CA PRO A 62 9.25 3.39 -5.88
C PRO A 62 10.67 3.30 -6.46
N VAL A 63 11.21 2.09 -6.53
CA VAL A 63 12.54 1.79 -7.10
C VAL A 63 12.49 0.82 -8.27
N GLY A 64 11.34 0.19 -8.51
CA GLY A 64 11.14 -0.73 -9.61
C GLY A 64 9.70 -1.18 -9.74
N ARG A 65 9.45 -2.06 -10.70
CA ARG A 65 8.15 -2.66 -10.96
C ARG A 65 8.32 -4.15 -11.23
N LEU A 66 7.63 -4.99 -10.46
CA LEU A 66 7.59 -6.43 -10.61
C LEU A 66 6.40 -6.82 -11.48
N ARG A 67 6.67 -7.44 -12.63
CA ARG A 67 5.64 -7.96 -13.54
C ARG A 67 5.81 -9.46 -13.73
N LEU A 68 4.78 -10.23 -13.39
CA LEU A 68 4.70 -11.67 -13.66
C LEU A 68 3.39 -11.96 -14.41
N PRO A 69 3.39 -11.84 -15.76
CA PRO A 69 2.18 -11.92 -16.57
C PRO A 69 1.38 -13.21 -16.36
N HIS A 70 2.08 -14.35 -16.24
CA HIS A 70 1.46 -15.65 -15.99
C HIS A 70 0.69 -15.75 -14.67
N HIS A 71 0.99 -14.87 -13.71
CA HIS A 71 0.36 -14.84 -12.38
C HIS A 71 -0.53 -13.59 -12.21
N GLY A 72 -0.72 -12.78 -13.26
CA GLY A 72 -1.48 -11.53 -13.20
C GLY A 72 -0.87 -10.48 -12.27
N ILE A 73 0.43 -10.57 -11.97
CA ILE A 73 1.09 -9.68 -11.02
C ILE A 73 1.67 -8.47 -11.76
N ASP A 74 1.31 -7.29 -11.27
CA ASP A 74 1.96 -6.03 -11.59
C ASP A 74 2.02 -5.17 -10.33
N GLN A 75 3.22 -5.01 -9.74
CA GLN A 75 3.40 -4.36 -8.43
C GLN A 75 4.60 -3.43 -8.44
N ILE A 76 4.46 -2.28 -7.79
CA ILE A 76 5.57 -1.36 -7.52
C ILE A 76 6.45 -1.92 -6.41
N ILE A 77 7.77 -1.90 -6.63
CA ILE A 77 8.78 -2.26 -5.64
C ILE A 77 9.24 -1.00 -4.91
N LEU A 78 9.26 -1.05 -3.59
CA LEU A 78 9.64 0.03 -2.69
C LEU A 78 11.12 -0.05 -2.28
N ALA A 79 11.70 1.09 -1.92
CA ALA A 79 13.12 1.25 -1.63
C ALA A 79 13.62 0.46 -0.41
N ASP A 80 12.72 0.03 0.47
CA ASP A 80 13.03 -0.67 1.71
C ASP A 80 11.95 -1.70 2.06
N ALA A 81 12.31 -2.65 2.91
CA ALA A 81 11.42 -3.69 3.42
C ALA A 81 11.02 -3.47 4.90
N SER A 82 10.88 -2.22 5.35
CA SER A 82 10.34 -1.94 6.68
C SER A 82 8.86 -2.32 6.78
N GLY A 83 8.37 -2.59 7.99
CA GLY A 83 6.95 -2.92 8.19
C GLY A 83 5.98 -1.84 7.71
N ARG A 84 6.40 -0.57 7.70
CA ARG A 84 5.60 0.53 7.13
C ARG A 84 5.54 0.47 5.61
N SER A 85 6.65 0.18 4.94
CA SER A 85 6.70 0.08 3.47
C SER A 85 6.00 -1.18 2.98
N LEU A 86 6.19 -2.32 3.66
CA LEU A 86 5.56 -3.59 3.31
C LEU A 86 4.03 -3.58 3.43
N ALA A 87 3.46 -2.61 4.15
CA ALA A 87 2.01 -2.38 4.17
C ALA A 87 1.46 -1.85 2.83
N PHE A 88 2.32 -1.35 1.94
CA PHE A 88 1.95 -0.74 0.66
C PHE A 88 2.51 -1.48 -0.57
N GLY A 89 3.49 -2.38 -0.42
CA GLY A 89 4.05 -3.09 -1.57
C GLY A 89 5.28 -3.93 -1.21
N PRO A 90 5.75 -4.78 -2.16
CA PRO A 90 7.04 -5.44 -2.04
C PRO A 90 8.18 -4.45 -1.80
N GLY A 91 9.06 -4.74 -0.86
CA GLY A 91 10.20 -3.90 -0.50
C GLY A 91 11.53 -4.55 -0.87
N GLN A 92 12.49 -3.75 -1.34
CA GLN A 92 13.86 -4.22 -1.54
C GLN A 92 14.57 -4.44 -0.19
N VAL A 93 15.17 -5.62 -0.01
CA VAL A 93 15.95 -5.97 1.19
C VAL A 93 17.44 -5.69 0.94
N GLY A 94 17.92 -4.60 1.53
CA GLY A 94 19.32 -4.19 1.42
C GLY A 94 19.72 -3.77 0.01
N ASN A 95 20.71 -2.90 -0.09
CA ASN A 95 21.35 -2.54 -1.35
C ASN A 95 22.79 -3.08 -1.34
N HIS A 96 22.93 -4.36 -0.97
CA HIS A 96 24.23 -4.97 -0.77
C HIS A 96 24.85 -5.33 -2.11
N ARG A 97 25.97 -4.67 -2.41
CA ARG A 97 26.90 -5.12 -3.45
C ARG A 97 27.77 -6.20 -2.83
N PHE A 98 27.80 -7.38 -3.44
CA PHE A 98 28.75 -8.40 -3.02
C PHE A 98 30.18 -7.92 -3.36
N PRO A 99 31.20 -8.33 -2.58
CA PRO A 99 32.60 -7.97 -2.84
C PRO A 99 33.09 -8.39 -4.23
N ASP A 100 32.47 -9.41 -4.84
CA ASP A 100 32.76 -9.90 -6.19
C ASP A 100 32.10 -9.08 -7.32
N GLY A 101 31.44 -7.97 -6.98
CA GLY A 101 30.76 -7.09 -7.93
C GLY A 101 29.38 -7.60 -8.37
N LYS A 102 28.93 -8.78 -7.93
CA LYS A 102 27.58 -9.26 -8.22
C LYS A 102 26.54 -8.46 -7.45
N ARG A 103 25.41 -8.21 -8.09
CA ARG A 103 24.24 -7.57 -7.49
C ARG A 103 23.13 -8.60 -7.41
N THR A 104 22.71 -8.94 -6.21
CA THR A 104 21.51 -9.74 -5.98
C THR A 104 20.39 -8.81 -5.56
N LEU A 105 19.28 -8.83 -6.29
CA LEU A 105 18.06 -8.17 -5.86
C LEU A 105 17.29 -9.13 -4.96
N ILE A 106 17.09 -8.74 -3.70
CA ILE A 106 16.26 -9.47 -2.76
C ILE A 106 15.01 -8.63 -2.53
N LEU A 107 13.84 -9.22 -2.74
CA LEU A 107 12.55 -8.59 -2.48
C LEU A 107 11.86 -9.31 -1.33
N SER A 108 11.27 -8.54 -0.42
CA SER A 108 10.41 -9.05 0.66
C SER A 108 8.99 -8.55 0.44
N GLY A 109 8.02 -9.37 0.81
CA GLY A 109 6.61 -9.08 0.65
C GLY A 109 5.78 -9.98 1.55
N HIS A 110 4.61 -9.49 1.97
CA HIS A 110 3.62 -10.29 2.67
C HIS A 110 3.11 -11.41 1.75
N ARG A 111 3.09 -12.65 2.25
CA ARG A 111 2.65 -13.82 1.47
C ARG A 111 1.14 -13.80 1.21
N ASP A 112 0.36 -13.23 2.10
CA ASP A 112 -1.10 -13.17 2.04
C ASP A 112 -1.63 -12.04 1.14
N THR A 113 -0.79 -11.06 0.79
CA THR A 113 -1.19 -9.91 -0.04
C THR A 113 -0.35 -9.81 -1.31
N HIS A 114 0.96 -9.55 -1.16
CA HIS A 114 1.84 -9.21 -2.28
C HIS A 114 2.42 -10.44 -2.98
N PHE A 115 2.79 -11.47 -2.23
CA PHE A 115 3.47 -12.69 -2.73
C PHE A 115 2.61 -13.95 -2.59
N SER A 116 1.29 -13.83 -2.77
CA SER A 116 0.38 -14.98 -2.74
C SER A 116 0.60 -16.01 -3.86
N PHE A 117 1.43 -15.65 -4.84
CA PHE A 117 1.78 -16.48 -6.00
C PHE A 117 3.04 -17.35 -5.80
N VAL A 118 3.69 -17.28 -4.62
CA VAL A 118 4.90 -18.04 -4.27
C VAL A 118 4.55 -19.21 -3.33
#